data_AF-A0A1G9LA91-F1
#
_entry.id   AF-A0A1G9LA91-F1
#
_cell.length_a   1.000
_cell.length_b   1.000
_cell.length_c   1.000
_cell.angle_alpha   90.00
_cell.angle_beta   90.00
_cell.angle_gamma   90.00
#
_symmetry.space_group_name_H-M   'P 1'
#
loop_
_entity.id
_entity.type
_entity.pdbx_description
1 polymer ?
#
loop_
_entity_poly.entity_id
_entity_poly.type
_entity_poly.pdbx_seq_one_letter_code
_entity_poly.pdbx_strand_id
1 'polypeptide(L)'
;MRNNSVRAIALAAALPLVALTACTTEPSVTQTTGTGTGSAAASSPASKDWFDQALYDTQNQQRSATFEGNPEQPYLQYIAGPMTDTSKFKSPGAHKVCFANASISNPWRQTGWITMNQQLKALQGTGVISEMETRDAKDNDNTQIADIDYFIAEGKCDAFVISPNSTAALTQAVERACQTGKPVVVFDRGVETDCATTFIHPIGGFAWGIDTATFLSERLQSGDKVVALRILPGVDVLEHRWAAAKKIFEEKGIQAKDYFTGADPTKIKNIISDELATGDVKGVWMDAGDGAVAALEAFEDAGKKLPVMTGEDEMSFLTKWKQTGIDAMAPVYSNFQWRTPLLALEKIFKGEQIPTEWVLPQKPILANELDDWLQRNQGMPSGHYAKFGGEDLPGYPEVWQKRQMP
;
A
#
# COMPACT_ATOMS: atom_id res chain seq x y z
N MET A 1 -88.17 -3.69 14.70
CA MET A 1 -87.54 -4.51 15.76
C MET A 1 -86.78 -3.56 16.68
N ARG A 2 -87.12 -3.59 17.98
CA ARG A 2 -86.78 -2.64 19.06
C ARG A 2 -85.32 -2.84 19.55
N ASN A 3 -84.51 -1.79 19.61
CA ASN A 3 -84.14 -0.93 20.76
C ASN A 3 -83.09 -1.48 21.76
N ASN A 4 -82.06 -0.64 21.96
CA ASN A 4 -81.51 -0.17 23.24
C ASN A 4 -80.55 -1.01 24.11
N SER A 5 -79.36 -0.43 24.30
CA SER A 5 -78.81 0.06 25.58
C SER A 5 -78.22 -0.90 26.64
N VAL A 6 -76.92 -0.66 26.94
CA VAL A 6 -76.36 -0.23 28.24
C VAL A 6 -76.52 -1.11 29.52
N ARG A 7 -75.37 -1.33 30.21
CA ARG A 7 -75.14 -1.64 31.66
C ARG A 7 -75.54 -3.04 32.16
N ALA A 8 -74.97 -3.66 33.20
CA ALA A 8 -73.76 -3.52 34.04
C ALA A 8 -73.83 -4.62 35.15
N ILE A 9 -72.78 -4.70 36.00
CA ILE A 9 -72.73 -5.23 37.41
C ILE A 9 -72.34 -6.73 37.52
N ALA A 10 -71.11 -7.11 37.92
CA ALA A 10 -70.41 -7.11 39.25
C ALA A 10 -70.71 -8.38 40.08
N LEU A 11 -69.74 -9.12 40.64
CA LEU A 11 -69.00 -8.98 41.93
C LEU A 11 -68.19 -10.31 42.13
N ALA A 12 -67.10 -10.50 42.87
CA ALA A 12 -66.48 -9.83 44.03
C ALA A 12 -65.04 -10.32 44.34
N ALA A 13 -64.25 -9.45 45.00
CA ALA A 13 -63.27 -9.66 46.11
C ALA A 13 -61.96 -10.46 45.85
N ALA A 14 -60.75 -10.11 46.36
CA ALA A 14 -60.28 -9.17 47.38
C ALA A 14 -58.76 -8.80 47.21
N LEU A 15 -58.39 -7.63 47.76
CA LEU A 15 -57.08 -6.92 47.86
C LEU A 15 -56.16 -7.44 49.02
N PRO A 16 -55.05 -6.76 49.45
CA PRO A 16 -53.98 -5.92 48.83
C PRO A 16 -52.55 -6.46 49.21
N LEU A 17 -51.35 -5.96 48.84
CA LEU A 17 -50.72 -4.65 49.09
C LEU A 17 -49.33 -4.58 48.39
N VAL A 18 -48.92 -3.35 48.06
CA VAL A 18 -47.63 -2.94 47.46
C VAL A 18 -46.67 -2.43 48.55
N ALA A 19 -45.36 -2.64 48.42
CA ALA A 19 -44.33 -1.64 48.78
C ALA A 19 -42.91 -2.02 48.30
N LEU A 20 -42.23 -1.04 47.70
CA LEU A 20 -40.80 -0.95 47.38
C LEU A 20 -39.99 -0.47 48.60
N THR A 21 -38.72 -0.89 48.72
CA THR A 21 -37.54 -0.12 49.23
C THR A 21 -36.32 -1.06 49.28
N ALA A 22 -35.18 -0.76 48.67
CA ALA A 22 -34.08 0.17 49.02
C ALA A 22 -32.88 -0.56 49.67
N CYS A 23 -31.68 -0.08 49.30
CA CYS A 23 -30.33 -0.61 49.53
C CYS A 23 -29.95 -0.88 51.00
N THR A 24 -28.98 -1.80 51.22
CA THR A 24 -27.75 -1.55 52.03
C THR A 24 -26.74 -2.73 52.04
N THR A 25 -25.52 -2.43 51.59
CA THR A 25 -24.16 -2.76 52.08
C THR A 25 -23.87 -4.02 52.94
N GLU A 26 -22.99 -4.87 52.38
CA GLU A 26 -21.79 -5.61 52.90
C GLU A 26 -21.43 -5.59 54.42
N PRO A 27 -20.82 -6.69 54.96
CA PRO A 27 -19.36 -6.88 54.83
C PRO A 27 -18.80 -8.33 54.74
N SER A 28 -17.66 -8.38 54.03
CA SER A 28 -16.47 -9.24 54.01
C SER A 28 -16.28 -10.41 55.01
N VAL A 29 -15.68 -11.53 54.54
CA VAL A 29 -14.32 -12.03 54.92
C VAL A 29 -13.87 -13.21 54.00
N THR A 30 -12.60 -13.11 53.58
CA THR A 30 -11.59 -13.97 52.88
C THR A 30 -11.51 -15.47 53.25
N GLN A 31 -10.88 -16.43 52.54
CA GLN A 31 -9.83 -16.55 51.49
C GLN A 31 -9.90 -18.04 50.97
N THR A 32 -9.63 -18.41 49.71
CA THR A 32 -8.30 -18.93 49.26
C THR A 32 -8.21 -19.15 47.73
N THR A 33 -7.22 -18.47 47.15
CA THR A 33 -6.27 -18.87 46.06
C THR A 33 -6.75 -19.53 44.76
N GLY A 34 -6.81 -18.71 43.70
CA GLY A 34 -6.60 -19.09 42.30
C GLY A 34 -6.17 -17.84 41.52
N THR A 35 -4.91 -17.77 41.11
CA THR A 35 -4.24 -16.62 40.49
C THR A 35 -4.89 -16.19 39.18
N GLY A 36 -5.61 -15.07 39.19
CA GLY A 36 -6.04 -14.34 37.99
C GLY A 36 -5.07 -13.18 37.72
N THR A 37 -4.27 -13.29 36.66
CA THR A 37 -3.49 -12.18 36.13
C THR A 37 -4.42 -11.24 35.37
N GLY A 38 -4.29 -9.95 35.67
CA GLY A 38 -5.12 -8.88 35.14
C GLY A 38 -5.06 -8.78 33.63
N SER A 39 -6.17 -8.27 33.08
CA SER A 39 -6.30 -7.81 31.71
C SER A 39 -5.21 -6.77 31.42
N ALA A 40 -4.13 -7.22 30.79
CA ALA A 40 -3.20 -6.33 30.13
C ALA A 40 -3.93 -5.82 28.88
N ALA A 41 -4.36 -4.56 28.95
CA ALA A 41 -4.58 -3.78 27.73
C ALA A 41 -3.37 -4.01 26.83
N ALA A 42 -3.62 -4.49 25.60
CA ALA A 42 -2.60 -4.56 24.57
C ALA A 42 -2.05 -3.15 24.38
N SER A 43 -0.91 -2.89 25.00
CA SER A 43 -0.11 -1.71 24.76
C SER A 43 0.25 -1.71 23.29
N SER A 44 -0.19 -0.68 22.56
CA SER A 44 0.43 -0.31 21.29
C SER A 44 1.94 -0.36 21.47
N PRO A 45 2.70 -0.99 20.54
CA PRO A 45 4.14 -0.96 20.65
C PRO A 45 4.57 0.52 20.71
N ALA A 46 5.44 0.84 21.67
CA ALA A 46 6.12 2.12 21.73
C ALA A 46 6.66 2.47 20.34
N SER A 47 6.52 3.73 19.93
CA SER A 47 6.91 4.21 18.59
C SER A 47 8.31 3.71 18.23
N LYS A 48 8.39 2.74 17.30
CA LYS A 48 9.64 2.41 16.62
C LYS A 48 10.10 3.71 15.97
N ASP A 49 11.35 4.12 16.20
CA ASP A 49 11.92 5.20 15.40
C ASP A 49 12.01 4.67 13.96
N TRP A 50 11.13 5.17 13.10
CA TRP A 50 11.07 4.77 11.70
C TRP A 50 12.15 5.45 10.87
N PHE A 51 12.91 6.39 11.44
CA PHE A 51 13.97 7.07 10.73
C PHE A 51 15.30 6.32 10.83
N ASP A 52 15.72 5.69 9.73
CA ASP A 52 17.05 5.12 9.56
C ASP A 52 17.89 6.05 8.67
N GLN A 53 18.92 6.67 9.27
CA GLN A 53 19.78 7.62 8.57
C GLN A 53 20.59 6.96 7.42
N ALA A 54 21.06 5.73 7.60
CA ALA A 54 21.86 5.05 6.59
C ALA A 54 21.00 4.66 5.38
N LEU A 55 19.78 4.18 5.62
CA LEU A 55 18.83 3.88 4.56
C LEU A 55 18.34 5.16 3.86
N TYR A 56 18.10 6.24 4.62
CA TYR A 56 17.78 7.56 4.07
C TYR A 56 18.88 8.04 3.11
N ASP A 57 20.15 8.01 3.53
CA ASP A 57 21.28 8.47 2.73
C ASP A 57 21.48 7.61 1.47
N THR A 58 21.32 6.29 1.61
CA THR A 58 21.40 5.34 0.50
C THR A 58 20.33 5.64 -0.54
N GLN A 59 19.07 5.75 -0.13
CA GLN A 59 17.96 6.04 -1.05
C GLN A 59 18.07 7.44 -1.66
N ASN A 60 18.57 8.42 -0.89
CA ASN A 60 18.83 9.77 -1.42
C ASN A 60 19.86 9.73 -2.56
N GLN A 61 20.94 8.97 -2.42
CA GLN A 61 21.94 8.80 -3.48
C GLN A 61 21.34 8.06 -4.69
N GLN A 62 20.58 6.98 -4.45
CA GLN A 62 19.98 6.15 -5.49
C GLN A 62 19.00 6.90 -6.40
N ARG A 63 18.34 7.97 -5.91
CA ARG A 63 17.47 8.85 -6.74
C ARG A 63 18.17 9.39 -8.00
N SER A 64 19.48 9.57 -7.92
CA SER A 64 20.32 10.06 -9.01
C SER A 64 21.17 8.98 -9.70
N ALA A 65 20.96 7.70 -9.34
CA ALA A 65 21.73 6.60 -9.89
C ALA A 65 21.43 6.35 -11.37
N THR A 66 22.40 5.74 -12.04
CA THR A 66 22.19 5.14 -13.36
C THR A 66 21.61 3.75 -13.19
N PHE A 67 20.69 3.37 -14.07
CA PHE A 67 20.07 2.06 -14.09
C PHE A 67 20.55 1.28 -15.31
N GLU A 68 21.03 0.06 -15.06
CA GLU A 68 21.37 -0.91 -16.09
C GLU A 68 20.11 -1.38 -16.82
N GLY A 69 20.25 -1.81 -18.07
CA GLY A 69 19.14 -2.32 -18.89
C GLY A 69 18.47 -1.27 -19.80
N ASN A 70 17.53 -1.72 -20.62
CA ASN A 70 16.84 -0.88 -21.61
C ASN A 70 15.88 0.11 -20.93
N PRO A 71 16.01 1.44 -21.13
CA PRO A 71 15.09 2.44 -20.61
C PRO A 71 13.63 2.29 -21.08
N GLU A 72 13.40 1.64 -22.22
CA GLU A 72 12.04 1.34 -22.71
C GLU A 72 11.39 0.17 -21.94
N GLN A 73 12.17 -0.55 -21.13
CA GLN A 73 11.71 -1.68 -20.31
C GLN A 73 12.10 -1.43 -18.84
N PRO A 74 11.53 -0.41 -18.18
CA PRO A 74 11.94 -0.02 -16.83
C PRO A 74 11.72 -1.12 -15.78
N TYR A 75 10.83 -2.08 -16.04
CA TYR A 75 10.60 -3.29 -15.25
C TYR A 75 11.70 -4.36 -15.37
N LEU A 76 12.73 -4.14 -16.20
CA LEU A 76 13.95 -4.95 -16.25
C LEU A 76 15.20 -4.18 -15.85
N GLN A 77 15.06 -2.86 -15.61
CA GLN A 77 16.17 -2.04 -15.21
C GLN A 77 16.55 -2.29 -13.75
N TYR A 78 17.80 -2.01 -13.36
CA TYR A 78 18.24 -2.12 -11.97
C TYR A 78 19.45 -1.24 -11.68
N ILE A 79 19.64 -0.86 -10.41
CA ILE A 79 20.92 -0.28 -9.96
C ILE A 79 21.95 -1.41 -9.85
N ALA A 80 23.13 -1.23 -10.42
CA ALA A 80 24.21 -2.22 -10.37
C ALA A 80 24.59 -2.57 -8.92
N GLY A 81 24.71 -3.87 -8.63
CA GLY A 81 24.97 -4.38 -7.28
C GLY A 81 25.34 -5.86 -7.29
N PRO A 82 25.35 -6.52 -6.11
CA PRO A 82 25.57 -7.96 -6.01
C PRO A 82 24.59 -8.76 -6.88
N MET A 83 25.09 -9.83 -7.49
CA MET A 83 24.33 -10.72 -8.36
C MET A 83 24.23 -12.11 -7.74
N THR A 84 23.05 -12.71 -7.77
CA THR A 84 22.78 -14.09 -7.38
C THR A 84 23.06 -15.03 -8.56
N ASP A 85 23.89 -16.05 -8.36
CA ASP A 85 24.02 -17.17 -9.31
C ASP A 85 22.80 -18.09 -9.20
N THR A 86 22.08 -18.24 -10.32
CA THR A 86 20.86 -19.03 -10.42
C THR A 86 21.08 -20.33 -11.18
N SER A 87 22.33 -20.67 -11.56
CA SER A 87 22.67 -21.85 -12.37
C SER A 87 22.08 -23.16 -11.81
N LYS A 88 22.01 -23.30 -10.48
CA LYS A 88 21.39 -24.45 -9.79
C LYS A 88 19.88 -24.60 -10.03
N PHE A 89 19.19 -23.54 -10.44
CA PHE A 89 17.75 -23.52 -10.71
C PHE A 89 17.43 -23.70 -12.20
N LYS A 90 18.46 -23.74 -13.06
CA LYS A 90 18.30 -23.95 -14.49
C LYS A 90 17.53 -25.23 -14.75
N SER A 91 16.38 -25.12 -15.39
CA SER A 91 15.51 -26.26 -15.67
C SER A 91 14.68 -26.00 -16.93
N PRO A 92 14.55 -27.00 -17.82
CA PRO A 92 13.77 -26.86 -19.05
C PRO A 92 12.27 -27.05 -18.78
N GLY A 93 11.45 -26.55 -19.72
CA GLY A 93 10.00 -26.72 -19.68
C GLY A 93 9.29 -25.64 -18.88
N ALA A 94 7.98 -25.82 -18.72
CA ALA A 94 7.09 -24.88 -18.06
C ALA A 94 6.94 -25.22 -16.57
N HIS A 95 7.06 -24.21 -15.71
CA HIS A 95 7.08 -24.37 -14.25
C HIS A 95 5.78 -23.91 -13.59
N LYS A 96 5.40 -24.57 -12.49
CA LYS A 96 4.33 -24.09 -11.61
C LYS A 96 4.88 -23.01 -10.68
N VAL A 97 4.24 -21.84 -10.67
CA VAL A 97 4.57 -20.75 -9.74
C VAL A 97 3.51 -20.66 -8.65
N CYS A 98 3.91 -20.41 -7.41
CA CYS A 98 2.98 -20.10 -6.32
C CYS A 98 3.21 -18.68 -5.83
N PHE A 99 2.16 -17.86 -5.88
CA PHE A 99 2.21 -16.46 -5.48
C PHE A 99 1.42 -16.22 -4.20
N ALA A 100 2.12 -15.87 -3.13
CA ALA A 100 1.53 -15.42 -1.87
C ALA A 100 1.48 -13.89 -1.83
N ASN A 101 0.28 -13.33 -2.03
CA ASN A 101 0.06 -11.89 -2.12
C ASN A 101 -0.46 -11.30 -0.81
N ALA A 102 0.02 -10.11 -0.44
CA ALA A 102 -0.48 -9.38 0.73
C ALA A 102 -1.97 -9.03 0.59
N SER A 103 -2.36 -8.39 -0.52
CA SER A 103 -3.75 -7.97 -0.76
C SER A 103 -4.00 -7.47 -2.19
N ILE A 104 -5.26 -7.24 -2.53
CA ILE A 104 -5.70 -6.44 -3.69
C ILE A 104 -6.59 -5.26 -3.27
N SER A 105 -6.37 -4.76 -2.04
CA SER A 105 -7.28 -3.86 -1.33
C SER A 105 -7.29 -2.41 -1.82
N ASN A 106 -6.33 -2.02 -2.67
CA ASN A 106 -6.25 -0.66 -3.22
C ASN A 106 -6.02 -0.65 -4.74
N PRO A 107 -6.26 0.49 -5.41
CA PRO A 107 -6.16 0.59 -6.87
C PRO A 107 -4.74 0.37 -7.43
N TRP A 108 -3.68 0.69 -6.67
CA TRP A 108 -2.29 0.41 -7.06
C TRP A 108 -2.05 -1.10 -7.19
N ARG A 109 -2.42 -1.85 -6.15
CA ARG A 109 -2.30 -3.32 -6.15
C ARG A 109 -3.16 -3.96 -7.23
N GLN A 110 -4.38 -3.44 -7.47
CA GLN A 110 -5.23 -3.95 -8.55
C GLN A 110 -4.63 -3.70 -9.94
N THR A 111 -4.07 -2.52 -10.19
CA THR A 111 -3.39 -2.21 -11.46
C THR A 111 -2.18 -3.13 -11.65
N GLY A 112 -1.38 -3.30 -10.60
CA GLY A 112 -0.24 -4.21 -10.61
C GLY A 112 -0.64 -5.67 -10.83
N TRP A 113 -1.73 -6.11 -10.21
CA TRP A 113 -2.26 -7.47 -10.34
C TRP A 113 -2.73 -7.78 -11.76
N ILE A 114 -3.43 -6.84 -12.40
CA ILE A 114 -3.78 -6.94 -13.83
C ILE A 114 -2.51 -7.09 -14.68
N THR A 115 -1.52 -6.23 -14.44
CA THR A 115 -0.24 -6.24 -15.15
C THR A 115 0.50 -7.56 -15.00
N MET A 116 0.64 -8.07 -13.77
CA MET A 116 1.27 -9.36 -13.48
C MET A 116 0.58 -10.50 -14.24
N ASN A 117 -0.76 -10.50 -14.30
CA ASN A 117 -1.50 -11.58 -14.96
C ASN A 117 -1.44 -11.52 -16.49
N GLN A 118 -1.35 -10.33 -17.10
CA GLN A 118 -1.06 -10.28 -18.54
C GLN A 118 0.38 -10.70 -18.85
N GLN A 119 1.34 -10.40 -17.95
CA GLN A 119 2.71 -10.92 -18.05
C GLN A 119 2.77 -12.44 -17.89
N LEU A 120 1.98 -13.01 -16.98
CA LEU A 120 1.81 -14.45 -16.81
C LEU A 120 1.33 -15.10 -18.11
N LYS A 121 0.28 -14.56 -18.75
CA LYS A 121 -0.22 -15.08 -20.03
C LYS A 121 0.85 -15.09 -21.12
N ALA A 122 1.67 -14.05 -21.20
CA ALA A 122 2.79 -14.01 -22.14
C ALA A 122 3.80 -15.14 -21.88
N LEU A 123 4.16 -15.38 -20.62
CA LEU A 123 5.09 -16.43 -20.22
C LEU A 123 4.51 -17.85 -20.30
N GLN A 124 3.20 -17.99 -20.18
CA GLN A 124 2.50 -19.24 -20.50
C GLN A 124 2.54 -19.52 -22.00
N GLY A 125 2.33 -18.50 -22.83
CA GLY A 125 2.41 -18.60 -24.29
C GLY A 125 3.80 -19.03 -24.80
N THR A 126 4.87 -18.68 -24.08
CA THR A 126 6.25 -19.09 -24.40
C THR A 126 6.69 -20.36 -23.67
N GLY A 127 5.83 -20.96 -22.85
CA GLY A 127 6.11 -22.20 -22.14
C GLY A 127 7.11 -22.08 -20.99
N VAL A 128 7.26 -20.88 -20.41
CA VAL A 128 8.10 -20.64 -19.21
C VAL A 128 7.34 -20.99 -17.94
N ILE A 129 6.06 -20.58 -17.86
CA ILE A 129 5.19 -20.87 -16.71
C ILE A 129 4.04 -21.75 -17.20
N SER A 130 3.74 -22.84 -16.48
CA SER A 130 2.59 -23.69 -16.80
C SER A 130 1.32 -23.15 -16.15
N GLU A 131 1.38 -22.87 -14.86
CA GLU A 131 0.32 -22.26 -14.06
C GLU A 131 0.90 -21.38 -12.96
N MET A 132 0.11 -20.41 -12.49
CA MET A 132 0.41 -19.67 -11.26
C MET A 132 -0.78 -19.81 -10.31
N GLU A 133 -0.56 -20.47 -9.18
CA GLU A 133 -1.54 -20.50 -8.10
C GLU A 133 -1.34 -19.27 -7.22
N THR A 134 -2.40 -18.47 -7.03
CA THR A 134 -2.33 -17.24 -6.25
C THR A 134 -3.24 -17.31 -5.03
N ARG A 135 -2.72 -16.83 -3.90
CA ARG A 135 -3.48 -16.65 -2.66
C ARG A 135 -3.38 -15.21 -2.20
N ASP A 136 -4.54 -14.63 -1.89
CA ASP A 136 -4.69 -13.24 -1.45
C ASP A 136 -4.97 -13.20 0.05
N ALA A 137 -4.02 -12.66 0.82
CA ALA A 137 -4.09 -12.65 2.27
C ALA A 137 -4.99 -11.56 2.86
N LYS A 138 -5.51 -10.64 2.04
CA LYS A 138 -6.43 -9.57 2.47
C LYS A 138 -5.88 -8.74 3.64
N ASP A 139 -4.62 -8.33 3.51
CA ASP A 139 -3.90 -7.52 4.50
C ASP A 139 -3.75 -8.20 5.87
N ASN A 140 -3.76 -9.54 5.91
CA ASN A 140 -3.67 -10.33 7.14
C ASN A 140 -2.42 -11.23 7.20
N ASP A 141 -1.50 -10.91 8.12
CA ASP A 141 -0.24 -11.65 8.27
C ASP A 141 -0.45 -13.14 8.54
N ASN A 142 -1.37 -13.51 9.44
CA ASN A 142 -1.62 -14.91 9.78
C ASN A 142 -2.15 -15.71 8.57
N THR A 143 -3.00 -15.09 7.76
CA THR A 143 -3.51 -15.69 6.53
C THR A 143 -2.38 -15.89 5.53
N GLN A 144 -1.54 -14.87 5.33
CA GLN A 144 -0.40 -14.99 4.41
C GLN A 144 0.62 -16.04 4.86
N ILE A 145 0.90 -16.13 6.16
CA ILE A 145 1.76 -17.17 6.73
C ILE A 145 1.19 -18.57 6.41
N ALA A 146 -0.12 -18.76 6.64
CA ALA A 146 -0.79 -20.01 6.33
C ALA A 146 -0.80 -20.34 4.83
N ASP A 147 -0.92 -19.33 3.97
CA ASP A 147 -0.85 -19.49 2.51
C ASP A 147 0.56 -19.91 2.05
N ILE A 148 1.62 -19.34 2.64
CA ILE A 148 3.00 -19.76 2.37
C ILE A 148 3.23 -21.20 2.84
N ASP A 149 2.78 -21.55 4.05
CA ASP A 149 2.90 -22.92 4.58
C ASP A 149 2.13 -23.94 3.73
N TYR A 150 0.95 -23.55 3.23
CA TYR A 150 0.20 -24.35 2.25
C TYR A 150 1.00 -24.55 0.96
N PHE A 151 1.58 -23.48 0.39
CA PHE A 151 2.36 -23.60 -0.84
C PHE A 151 3.58 -24.51 -0.67
N ILE A 152 4.23 -24.46 0.50
CA ILE A 152 5.34 -25.35 0.85
C ILE A 152 4.88 -26.81 0.93
N ALA A 153 3.77 -27.09 1.61
CA ALA A 153 3.33 -28.45 1.90
C ALA A 153 2.56 -29.12 0.75
N GLU A 154 1.69 -28.37 0.07
CA GLU A 154 0.67 -28.91 -0.83
C GLU A 154 0.68 -28.26 -2.22
N GLY A 155 1.20 -27.04 -2.36
CA GLY A 155 1.13 -26.26 -3.59
C GLY A 155 1.88 -26.85 -4.78
N LYS A 156 2.84 -27.76 -4.54
CA LYS A 156 3.72 -28.37 -5.57
C LYS A 156 4.41 -27.31 -6.45
N CYS A 157 4.77 -26.19 -5.84
CA CYS A 157 5.37 -25.04 -6.50
C CYS A 157 6.76 -25.39 -7.03
N ASP A 158 7.16 -24.95 -8.22
CA ASP A 158 8.55 -25.00 -8.68
C ASP A 158 9.32 -23.74 -8.25
N ALA A 159 8.61 -22.64 -8.02
CA ALA A 159 9.13 -21.40 -7.45
C ALA A 159 8.05 -20.66 -6.64
N PHE A 160 8.51 -19.80 -5.72
CA PHE A 160 7.66 -18.92 -4.94
C PHE A 160 7.84 -17.47 -5.36
N VAL A 161 6.72 -16.76 -5.48
CA VAL A 161 6.67 -15.30 -5.50
C VAL A 161 5.97 -14.88 -4.22
N ILE A 162 6.52 -13.90 -3.50
CA ILE A 162 5.96 -13.43 -2.23
C ILE A 162 5.97 -11.90 -2.23
N SER A 163 4.80 -11.28 -2.06
CA SER A 163 4.66 -9.85 -1.74
C SER A 163 4.23 -9.75 -0.28
N PRO A 164 5.16 -9.55 0.67
CA PRO A 164 4.87 -9.61 2.11
C PRO A 164 3.89 -8.52 2.53
N ASN A 165 2.98 -8.83 3.46
CA ASN A 165 2.14 -7.83 4.09
C ASN A 165 2.92 -7.01 5.12
N SER A 166 3.64 -7.68 6.02
CA SER A 166 4.46 -7.04 7.07
C SER A 166 5.88 -7.60 7.10
N THR A 167 6.88 -6.72 7.09
CA THR A 167 8.30 -7.07 7.03
C THR A 167 8.72 -8.07 8.11
N ALA A 168 8.51 -7.76 9.39
CA ALA A 168 8.93 -8.64 10.49
C ALA A 168 8.06 -9.90 10.64
N ALA A 169 6.74 -9.78 10.45
CA ALA A 169 5.82 -10.91 10.67
C ALA A 169 6.00 -12.03 9.63
N LEU A 170 6.38 -11.66 8.39
CA LEU A 170 6.51 -12.62 7.29
C LEU A 170 7.91 -13.23 7.19
N THR A 171 8.93 -12.68 7.85
CA THR A 171 10.33 -13.15 7.76
C THR A 171 10.45 -14.67 7.91
N GLN A 172 9.92 -15.23 8.99
CA GLN A 172 10.05 -16.68 9.25
C GLN A 172 9.32 -17.55 8.22
N ALA A 173 8.21 -17.08 7.66
CA ALA A 173 7.50 -17.82 6.61
C ALA A 173 8.29 -17.82 5.30
N VAL A 174 8.90 -16.69 4.94
CA VAL A 174 9.80 -16.60 3.79
C VAL A 174 11.03 -17.48 3.96
N GLU A 175 11.63 -17.52 5.15
CA GLU A 175 12.75 -18.42 5.44
C GLU A 175 12.37 -19.90 5.26
N ARG A 176 11.17 -20.31 5.68
CA ARG A 176 10.66 -21.67 5.41
C ARG A 176 10.51 -21.94 3.91
N ALA A 177 10.04 -20.96 3.12
CA ALA A 177 9.98 -21.10 1.67
C ALA A 177 11.38 -21.27 1.06
N CYS A 178 12.36 -20.49 1.50
CA CYS A 178 13.76 -20.61 1.08
C CYS A 178 14.36 -21.99 1.41
N GLN A 179 14.03 -22.56 2.57
CA GLN A 179 14.51 -23.88 3.01
C GLN A 179 14.04 -25.05 2.12
N THR A 180 13.03 -24.84 1.28
CA THR A 180 12.62 -25.84 0.27
C THR A 180 13.68 -26.05 -0.83
N GLY A 181 14.66 -25.15 -0.93
CA GLY A 181 15.70 -25.19 -1.96
C GLY A 181 15.22 -24.76 -3.34
N LYS A 182 14.02 -24.17 -3.45
CA LYS A 182 13.44 -23.62 -4.68
C LYS A 182 13.69 -22.11 -4.80
N PRO A 183 13.60 -21.51 -6.00
CA PRO A 183 13.66 -20.07 -6.13
C PRO A 183 12.57 -19.38 -5.32
N VAL A 184 12.95 -18.32 -4.61
CA VAL A 184 12.03 -17.44 -3.89
C VAL A 184 12.28 -16.01 -4.35
N VAL A 185 11.27 -15.40 -4.95
CA VAL A 185 11.29 -14.00 -5.39
C VAL A 185 10.43 -13.19 -4.42
N VAL A 186 11.04 -12.26 -3.69
CA VAL A 186 10.33 -11.31 -2.84
C VAL A 186 10.21 -9.99 -3.59
N PHE A 187 9.04 -9.32 -3.53
CA PHE A 187 8.91 -8.00 -4.13
C PHE A 187 7.93 -7.06 -3.40
N ASP A 188 7.98 -5.78 -3.76
CA ASP A 188 7.17 -4.66 -3.21
C ASP A 188 7.54 -4.28 -1.77
N ARG A 189 7.42 -5.23 -0.83
CA ARG A 189 7.85 -5.10 0.57
C ARG A 189 8.92 -6.15 0.89
N GLY A 190 9.84 -5.81 1.79
CA GLY A 190 10.94 -6.69 2.19
C GLY A 190 10.57 -7.64 3.34
N VAL A 191 11.57 -8.42 3.76
CA VAL A 191 11.59 -9.22 5.00
C VAL A 191 12.96 -9.08 5.65
N GLU A 192 13.09 -9.44 6.93
CA GLU A 192 14.34 -9.29 7.70
C GLU A 192 15.29 -10.50 7.47
N THR A 193 15.51 -10.87 6.20
CA THR A 193 16.37 -11.99 5.81
C THR A 193 16.86 -11.86 4.36
N ASP A 194 18.06 -12.35 4.09
CA ASP A 194 18.69 -12.32 2.76
C ASP A 194 18.50 -13.66 2.00
N CYS A 195 17.61 -14.54 2.46
CA CYS A 195 17.47 -15.89 1.90
C CYS A 195 16.86 -15.93 0.49
N ALA A 196 16.16 -14.86 0.09
CA ALA A 196 15.50 -14.77 -1.20
C ALA A 196 16.51 -14.86 -2.35
N THR A 197 16.07 -15.43 -3.46
CA THR A 197 16.89 -15.49 -4.70
C THR A 197 17.11 -14.09 -5.28
N THR A 198 16.07 -13.25 -5.18
CA THR A 198 16.14 -11.80 -5.42
C THR A 198 15.06 -11.09 -4.61
N PHE A 199 15.35 -9.86 -4.19
CA PHE A 199 14.38 -8.93 -3.63
C PHE A 199 14.18 -7.74 -4.58
N ILE A 200 12.96 -7.56 -5.09
CA ILE A 200 12.62 -6.54 -6.09
C ILE A 200 11.83 -5.41 -5.45
N HIS A 201 12.30 -4.18 -5.58
CA HIS A 201 11.58 -3.00 -5.11
C HIS A 201 12.02 -1.73 -5.86
N PRO A 202 11.18 -0.68 -5.92
CA PRO A 202 11.64 0.67 -6.24
C PRO A 202 12.63 1.17 -5.19
N ILE A 203 13.36 2.26 -5.47
CA ILE A 203 14.35 2.87 -4.55
C ILE A 203 13.88 2.91 -3.09
N GLY A 204 12.63 3.33 -2.84
CA GLY A 204 11.96 3.13 -1.56
C GLY A 204 11.24 4.35 -1.01
N GLY A 205 10.78 4.21 0.24
CA GLY A 205 9.96 5.21 0.92
C GLY A 205 10.69 6.50 1.27
N PHE A 206 11.96 6.45 1.68
CA PHE A 206 12.72 7.68 1.93
C PHE A 206 12.94 8.46 0.64
N ALA A 207 13.28 7.79 -0.47
CA ALA A 207 13.42 8.47 -1.76
C ALA A 207 12.15 9.24 -2.16
N TRP A 208 10.99 8.61 -1.99
CA TRP A 208 9.70 9.25 -2.20
C TRP A 208 9.50 10.46 -1.26
N GLY A 209 9.75 10.29 0.04
CA GLY A 209 9.60 11.36 1.02
C GLY A 209 10.50 12.56 0.71
N ILE A 210 11.73 12.30 0.26
CA ILE A 210 12.68 13.33 -0.13
C ILE A 210 12.20 14.07 -1.38
N ASP A 211 11.79 13.36 -2.44
CA ASP A 211 11.27 13.98 -3.67
C ASP A 211 10.08 14.89 -3.37
N THR A 212 9.10 14.36 -2.64
CA THR A 212 7.82 15.04 -2.37
C THR A 212 7.97 16.24 -1.44
N ALA A 213 8.75 16.12 -0.36
CA ALA A 213 8.97 17.23 0.56
C ALA A 213 9.91 18.28 -0.01
N THR A 214 10.91 17.88 -0.80
CA THR A 214 11.78 18.82 -1.53
C THR A 214 10.94 19.66 -2.48
N PHE A 215 10.09 19.02 -3.30
CA PHE A 215 9.19 19.68 -4.24
C PHE A 215 8.30 20.74 -3.56
N LEU A 216 7.64 20.39 -2.43
CA LEU A 216 6.86 21.34 -1.63
C LEU A 216 7.76 22.46 -1.07
N SER A 217 8.90 22.12 -0.48
CA SER A 217 9.76 23.09 0.20
C SER A 217 10.42 24.13 -0.70
N GLU A 218 10.55 23.84 -1.99
CA GLU A 218 11.05 24.79 -3.00
C GLU A 218 9.99 25.84 -3.40
N ARG A 219 8.72 25.58 -3.10
CA ARG A 219 7.57 26.43 -3.44
C ARG A 219 6.95 27.13 -2.24
N LEU A 220 7.23 26.61 -1.05
CA LEU A 220 6.72 27.11 0.22
C LEU A 220 7.79 27.86 0.99
N GLN A 221 7.35 28.68 1.94
CA GLN A 221 8.20 29.50 2.79
C GLN A 221 8.18 28.99 4.23
N SER A 222 9.20 29.35 5.01
CA SER A 222 9.19 29.08 6.46
C SER A 222 7.92 29.67 7.09
N GLY A 223 7.23 28.88 7.91
CA GLY A 223 5.95 29.23 8.53
C GLY A 223 4.72 28.81 7.72
N ASP A 224 4.87 28.43 6.44
CA ASP A 224 3.75 27.93 5.65
C ASP A 224 3.22 26.62 6.23
N LYS A 225 1.89 26.48 6.19
CA LYS A 225 1.17 25.35 6.73
C LYS A 225 1.02 24.25 5.68
N VAL A 226 1.40 23.03 6.04
CA VAL A 226 1.23 21.83 5.22
C VAL A 226 0.36 20.81 5.95
N VAL A 227 -0.66 20.30 5.27
CA VAL A 227 -1.42 19.14 5.75
C VAL A 227 -0.85 17.89 5.11
N ALA A 228 -0.32 16.98 5.91
CA ALA A 228 0.18 15.69 5.47
C ALA A 228 -0.91 14.61 5.61
N LEU A 229 -1.42 14.12 4.49
CA LEU A 229 -2.44 13.08 4.43
C LEU A 229 -1.75 11.72 4.28
N ARG A 230 -1.90 10.88 5.31
CA ARG A 230 -1.28 9.56 5.40
C ARG A 230 -2.34 8.48 5.34
N ILE A 231 -2.18 7.40 4.58
CA ILE A 231 -3.24 6.39 4.49
C ILE A 231 -3.31 5.54 5.77
N LEU A 232 -2.24 4.83 6.14
CA LEU A 232 -2.24 3.87 7.24
C LEU A 232 -0.99 4.01 8.13
N PRO A 233 -1.13 3.83 9.46
CA PRO A 233 0.02 3.71 10.36
C PRO A 233 0.66 2.32 10.27
N GLY A 234 1.96 2.24 10.56
CA GLY A 234 2.67 0.98 10.82
C GLY A 234 3.14 0.21 9.57
N VAL A 235 2.93 0.77 8.38
CA VAL A 235 3.48 0.22 7.13
C VAL A 235 4.82 0.88 6.85
N ASP A 236 5.91 0.10 6.90
CA ASP A 236 7.30 0.56 6.82
C ASP A 236 7.57 1.58 5.71
N VAL A 237 7.16 1.29 4.47
CA VAL A 237 7.36 2.18 3.32
C VAL A 237 6.62 3.52 3.49
N LEU A 238 5.43 3.53 4.10
CA LEU A 238 4.66 4.77 4.36
C LEU A 238 5.26 5.56 5.51
N GLU A 239 5.77 4.88 6.54
CA GLU A 239 6.47 5.51 7.66
C GLU A 239 7.78 6.15 7.20
N HIS A 240 8.57 5.49 6.34
CA HIS A 240 9.77 6.07 5.74
C HIS A 240 9.46 7.30 4.87
N ARG A 241 8.37 7.28 4.09
CA ARG A 241 7.90 8.45 3.31
C ARG A 241 7.69 9.66 4.21
N TRP A 242 6.94 9.48 5.30
CA TRP A 242 6.65 10.57 6.22
C TRP A 242 7.89 11.01 7.01
N ALA A 243 8.72 10.07 7.46
CA ALA A 243 9.92 10.39 8.24
C ALA A 243 10.92 11.25 7.44
N ALA A 244 11.15 10.95 6.16
CA ALA A 244 11.92 11.82 5.26
C ALA A 244 11.25 13.19 5.07
N ALA A 245 9.95 13.20 4.80
CA ALA A 245 9.23 14.44 4.53
C ALA A 245 9.22 15.40 5.74
N LYS A 246 8.93 14.86 6.93
CA LYS A 246 8.93 15.57 8.21
C LYS A 246 10.29 16.20 8.49
N LYS A 247 11.38 15.45 8.31
CA LYS A 247 12.75 15.95 8.47
C LYS A 247 13.01 17.19 7.59
N ILE A 248 12.64 17.12 6.31
CA ILE A 248 12.85 18.22 5.36
C ILE A 248 11.96 19.42 5.70
N PHE A 249 10.70 19.20 6.06
CA PHE A 249 9.80 20.28 6.48
C PHE A 249 10.33 21.01 7.72
N GLU A 250 10.81 20.27 8.73
CA GLU A 250 11.42 20.85 9.93
C GLU A 250 12.67 21.68 9.60
N GLU A 251 13.57 21.17 8.75
CA GLU A 251 14.77 21.90 8.29
C GLU A 251 14.44 23.18 7.53
N LYS A 252 13.29 23.22 6.84
CA LYS A 252 12.81 24.36 6.05
C LYS A 252 11.88 25.29 6.84
N GLY A 253 11.58 24.97 8.10
CA GLY A 253 10.67 25.74 8.94
C GLY A 253 9.21 25.67 8.50
N ILE A 254 8.81 24.65 7.74
CA ILE A 254 7.43 24.42 7.29
C ILE A 254 6.62 23.79 8.43
N GLN A 255 5.42 24.31 8.66
CA GLN A 255 4.51 23.81 9.70
C GLN A 255 3.66 22.66 9.15
N ALA A 256 4.23 21.46 9.12
CA ALA A 256 3.55 20.25 8.66
C ALA A 256 2.81 19.54 9.80
N LYS A 257 1.55 19.16 9.57
CA LYS A 257 0.73 18.36 10.50
C LYS A 257 0.16 17.15 9.78
N ASP A 258 0.36 15.95 10.32
CA ASP A 258 -0.07 14.71 9.70
C ASP A 258 -1.37 14.12 10.24
N TYR A 259 -2.06 13.40 9.37
CA TYR A 259 -3.34 12.76 9.64
C TYR A 259 -3.45 11.42 8.94
N PHE A 260 -3.91 10.40 9.67
CA PHE A 260 -4.28 9.13 9.04
C PHE A 260 -5.69 9.20 8.45
N THR A 261 -5.82 8.92 7.16
CA THR A 261 -7.04 9.08 6.36
C THR A 261 -7.74 7.76 6.10
N GLY A 262 -7.02 6.64 6.08
CA GLY A 262 -7.55 5.36 5.62
C GLY A 262 -8.02 5.39 4.17
N ALA A 263 -7.48 6.31 3.36
CA ALA A 263 -7.96 6.60 1.99
C ALA A 263 -9.44 7.01 1.88
N ASP A 264 -10.10 7.39 2.98
CA ASP A 264 -11.52 7.75 2.98
C ASP A 264 -11.75 9.20 2.49
N PRO A 265 -12.44 9.42 1.36
CA PRO A 265 -12.66 10.75 0.81
C PRO A 265 -13.39 11.70 1.75
N THR A 266 -14.35 11.20 2.53
CA THR A 266 -15.14 12.02 3.47
C THR A 266 -14.25 12.54 4.59
N LYS A 267 -13.44 11.66 5.17
CA LYS A 267 -12.48 11.99 6.22
C LYS A 267 -11.41 12.95 5.71
N ILE A 268 -10.90 12.75 4.50
CA ILE A 268 -9.96 13.69 3.86
C ILE A 268 -10.59 15.09 3.74
N LYS A 269 -11.82 15.18 3.21
CA LYS A 269 -12.52 16.46 3.09
C LYS A 269 -12.73 17.15 4.44
N ASN A 270 -13.10 16.39 5.47
CA ASN A 270 -13.26 16.92 6.83
C ASN A 270 -11.94 17.45 7.40
N ILE A 271 -10.84 16.69 7.28
CA ILE A 271 -9.51 17.11 7.73
C ILE A 271 -9.09 18.43 7.05
N ILE A 272 -9.21 18.51 5.73
CA ILE A 272 -8.86 19.72 4.99
C ILE A 272 -9.75 20.90 5.38
N SER A 273 -11.06 20.68 5.53
CA SER A 273 -12.00 21.72 5.96
C SER A 273 -11.66 22.27 7.35
N ASP A 274 -11.35 21.40 8.31
CA ASP A 274 -10.95 21.80 9.67
C ASP A 274 -9.63 22.59 9.68
N GLU A 275 -8.67 22.17 8.86
CA GLU A 275 -7.38 22.85 8.75
C GLU A 275 -7.50 24.21 8.04
N LEU A 276 -8.39 24.34 7.06
CA LEU A 276 -8.72 25.60 6.39
C LEU A 276 -9.51 26.57 7.28
N ALA A 277 -10.28 26.06 8.25
CA ALA A 277 -10.99 26.88 9.23
C ALA A 277 -10.05 27.55 10.25
N THR A 278 -8.87 26.95 10.47
CA THR A 278 -7.91 27.41 11.49
C THR A 278 -6.70 28.16 10.91
N GLY A 279 -6.51 28.15 9.59
CA GLY A 279 -5.42 28.85 8.94
C GLY A 279 -5.39 28.64 7.43
N ASP A 280 -4.46 29.32 6.77
CA ASP A 280 -4.26 29.20 5.33
C ASP A 280 -3.33 28.01 5.04
N VAL A 281 -3.87 26.93 4.47
CA VAL A 281 -3.12 25.74 4.10
C VAL A 281 -2.46 25.97 2.74
N LYS A 282 -1.13 25.99 2.72
CA LYS A 282 -0.34 26.28 1.51
C LYS A 282 0.09 25.04 0.75
N GLY A 283 0.25 23.92 1.46
CA GLY A 283 0.61 22.65 0.86
C GLY A 283 -0.24 21.48 1.36
N VAL A 284 -0.45 20.51 0.48
CA VAL A 284 -0.97 19.19 0.84
C VAL A 284 0.09 18.16 0.43
N TRP A 285 0.64 17.47 1.41
CA TRP A 285 1.56 16.36 1.18
C TRP A 285 0.80 15.06 1.29
N MET A 286 1.00 14.14 0.34
CA MET A 286 0.36 12.83 0.38
C MET A 286 1.39 11.71 0.37
N ASP A 287 1.16 10.70 1.22
CA ASP A 287 2.00 9.49 1.24
C ASP A 287 1.61 8.46 0.17
N ALA A 288 0.50 8.66 -0.55
CA ALA A 288 0.00 7.79 -1.63
C ALA A 288 -1.09 8.53 -2.46
N GLY A 289 -1.51 7.95 -3.58
CA GLY A 289 -2.47 8.57 -4.52
C GLY A 289 -3.92 8.59 -4.06
N ASP A 290 -4.34 7.57 -3.30
CA ASP A 290 -5.74 7.40 -2.92
C ASP A 290 -6.27 8.63 -2.15
N GLY A 291 -7.31 9.25 -2.69
CA GLY A 291 -7.98 10.39 -2.07
C GLY A 291 -7.40 11.77 -2.42
N ALA A 292 -6.44 11.85 -3.36
CA ALA A 292 -5.85 13.13 -3.78
C ALA A 292 -6.89 14.10 -4.36
N VAL A 293 -7.81 13.60 -5.18
CA VAL A 293 -8.91 14.42 -5.74
C VAL A 293 -9.80 14.97 -4.63
N ALA A 294 -10.09 14.19 -3.59
CA ALA A 294 -10.94 14.61 -2.48
C ALA A 294 -10.30 15.76 -1.69
N ALA A 295 -8.97 15.76 -1.55
CA ALA A 295 -8.26 16.87 -0.92
C ALA A 295 -8.42 18.16 -1.74
N LEU A 296 -8.27 18.11 -3.07
CA LEU A 296 -8.47 19.27 -3.94
C LEU A 296 -9.92 19.78 -3.94
N GLU A 297 -10.89 18.86 -4.00
CA GLU A 297 -12.31 19.20 -3.92
C GLU A 297 -12.65 19.94 -2.62
N ALA A 298 -12.03 19.60 -1.49
CA ALA A 298 -12.26 20.32 -0.23
C ALA A 298 -11.83 21.79 -0.28
N PHE A 299 -10.75 22.12 -1.02
CA PHE A 299 -10.36 23.52 -1.24
C PHE A 299 -11.34 24.24 -2.17
N GLU A 300 -11.82 23.56 -3.22
CA GLU A 300 -12.82 24.10 -4.15
C GLU A 300 -14.15 24.37 -3.44
N ASP A 301 -14.62 23.40 -2.64
CA ASP A 301 -15.84 23.50 -1.82
C ASP A 301 -15.75 24.67 -0.83
N ALA A 302 -14.55 24.94 -0.28
CA ALA A 302 -14.29 26.06 0.61
C ALA A 302 -14.05 27.41 -0.12
N GLY A 303 -14.05 27.43 -1.46
CA GLY A 303 -13.72 28.61 -2.26
C GLY A 303 -12.31 29.15 -2.00
N LYS A 304 -11.37 28.28 -1.61
CA LYS A 304 -9.99 28.62 -1.28
C LYS A 304 -9.08 28.41 -2.49
N LYS A 305 -7.93 29.10 -2.48
CA LYS A 305 -6.88 28.86 -3.47
C LYS A 305 -6.35 27.45 -3.30
N LEU A 306 -6.21 26.71 -4.40
CA LEU A 306 -5.63 25.36 -4.38
C LEU A 306 -4.18 25.38 -3.87
N PRO A 307 -3.76 24.36 -3.10
CA PRO A 307 -2.43 24.28 -2.50
C PRO A 307 -1.37 23.79 -3.50
N VAL A 308 -0.10 23.90 -3.13
CA VAL A 308 0.97 23.08 -3.73
C VAL A 308 0.77 21.64 -3.27
N MET A 309 0.81 20.66 -4.18
CA MET A 309 0.36 19.30 -3.82
C MET A 309 1.18 18.16 -4.42
N THR A 310 1.28 17.04 -3.70
CA THR A 310 1.65 15.73 -4.27
C THR A 310 0.46 14.78 -4.22
N GLY A 311 0.32 13.89 -5.21
CA GLY A 311 -0.87 13.01 -5.32
C GLY A 311 -0.68 11.70 -6.10
N GLU A 312 0.56 11.19 -6.18
CA GLU A 312 0.98 9.99 -6.93
C GLU A 312 0.60 9.99 -8.43
N ASP A 313 0.97 8.96 -9.19
CA ASP A 313 0.66 8.80 -10.62
C ASP A 313 -0.69 8.11 -10.90
N GLU A 314 -1.65 8.20 -9.98
CA GLU A 314 -3.02 7.76 -10.21
C GLU A 314 -3.72 8.68 -11.23
N MET A 315 -4.42 8.10 -12.21
CA MET A 315 -5.05 8.82 -13.31
C MET A 315 -6.08 9.86 -12.85
N SER A 316 -6.76 9.63 -11.73
CA SER A 316 -7.71 10.59 -11.15
C SER A 316 -7.00 11.90 -10.75
N PHE A 317 -5.85 11.80 -10.09
CA PHE A 317 -5.03 12.94 -9.70
C PHE A 317 -4.40 13.62 -10.92
N LEU A 318 -3.78 12.86 -11.83
CA LEU A 318 -3.16 13.45 -13.04
C LEU A 318 -4.18 14.24 -13.87
N THR A 319 -5.40 13.71 -14.01
CA THR A 319 -6.49 14.39 -14.72
C THR A 319 -6.91 15.67 -13.99
N LYS A 320 -7.11 15.60 -12.67
CA LYS A 320 -7.49 16.75 -11.84
C LYS A 320 -6.38 17.81 -11.83
N TRP A 321 -5.12 17.41 -11.80
CA TRP A 321 -3.96 18.29 -11.92
C TRP A 321 -4.00 19.07 -13.24
N LYS A 322 -4.20 18.39 -14.37
CA LYS A 322 -4.32 19.07 -15.68
C LYS A 322 -5.51 20.03 -15.74
N GLN A 323 -6.65 19.64 -15.20
CA GLN A 323 -7.88 20.45 -15.22
C GLN A 323 -7.75 21.73 -14.40
N THR A 324 -7.11 21.64 -13.24
CA THR A 324 -7.01 22.73 -12.28
C THR A 324 -5.78 23.61 -12.51
N GLY A 325 -4.74 23.09 -13.17
CA GLY A 325 -3.48 23.80 -13.36
C GLY A 325 -2.72 24.05 -12.06
N ILE A 326 -2.96 23.24 -11.02
CA ILE A 326 -2.25 23.36 -9.74
C ILE A 326 -0.75 23.15 -9.92
N ASP A 327 0.03 23.74 -9.01
CA ASP A 327 1.46 23.44 -8.89
C ASP A 327 1.61 22.12 -8.12
N ALA A 328 1.94 21.06 -8.84
CA ALA A 328 1.96 19.72 -8.28
C ALA A 328 3.08 18.84 -8.87
N MET A 329 3.28 17.70 -8.21
CA MET A 329 4.12 16.60 -8.68
C MET A 329 3.44 15.27 -8.35
N ALA A 330 3.57 14.30 -9.25
CA ALA A 330 3.11 12.94 -9.02
C ALA A 330 4.31 12.03 -8.69
N PRO A 331 4.64 11.78 -7.40
CA PRO A 331 5.62 10.75 -7.05
C PRO A 331 5.17 9.38 -7.59
N VAL A 332 6.10 8.46 -7.79
CA VAL A 332 5.82 7.14 -8.36
C VAL A 332 6.39 6.07 -7.45
N TYR A 333 5.60 5.05 -7.14
CA TYR A 333 6.08 3.80 -6.59
C TYR A 333 5.83 2.72 -7.63
N SER A 334 6.87 2.44 -8.41
CA SER A 334 6.79 1.88 -9.75
C SER A 334 5.82 0.71 -9.88
N ASN A 335 4.64 0.94 -10.45
CA ASN A 335 3.60 -0.08 -10.57
C ASN A 335 4.00 -1.18 -11.56
N PHE A 336 4.82 -0.85 -12.57
CA PHE A 336 5.44 -1.82 -13.46
C PHE A 336 6.25 -2.91 -12.75
N GLN A 337 6.64 -2.70 -11.48
CA GLN A 337 7.39 -3.70 -10.71
C GLN A 337 6.68 -5.05 -10.65
N TRP A 338 5.35 -5.08 -10.78
CA TRP A 338 4.54 -6.31 -10.77
C TRP A 338 4.84 -7.26 -11.95
N ARG A 339 5.53 -6.80 -13.00
CA ARG A 339 6.03 -7.69 -14.07
C ARG A 339 7.32 -8.41 -13.67
N THR A 340 8.18 -7.70 -12.95
CA THR A 340 9.57 -8.09 -12.69
C THR A 340 9.68 -9.46 -12.02
N PRO A 341 8.83 -9.87 -11.05
CA PRO A 341 8.96 -11.19 -10.43
C PRO A 341 8.86 -12.34 -11.43
N LEU A 342 7.93 -12.26 -12.38
CA LEU A 342 7.75 -13.34 -13.36
C LEU A 342 8.86 -13.34 -14.41
N LEU A 343 9.35 -12.16 -14.80
CA LEU A 343 10.52 -12.03 -15.67
C LEU A 343 11.81 -12.47 -14.98
N ALA A 344 11.94 -12.25 -13.67
CA ALA A 344 13.02 -12.78 -12.85
C ALA A 344 12.98 -14.30 -12.83
N LEU A 345 11.81 -14.92 -12.67
CA LEU A 345 11.66 -16.37 -12.75
C LEU A 345 12.07 -16.93 -14.12
N GLU A 346 11.70 -16.26 -15.23
CA GLU A 346 12.17 -16.65 -16.56
C GLU A 346 13.70 -16.69 -16.63
N LYS A 347 14.38 -15.67 -16.09
CA LYS A 347 15.85 -15.60 -16.03
C LYS A 347 16.44 -16.70 -15.13
N ILE A 348 15.84 -16.91 -13.96
CA ILE A 348 16.24 -17.94 -13.00
C ILE A 348 16.16 -19.33 -13.63
N PHE A 349 15.07 -19.67 -14.33
CA PHE A 349 14.92 -20.98 -14.96
C PHE A 349 15.85 -21.19 -16.16
N LYS A 350 16.36 -20.11 -16.76
CA LYS A 350 17.45 -20.15 -17.75
C LYS A 350 18.84 -20.28 -17.12
N GLY A 351 18.96 -20.09 -15.80
CA GLY A 351 20.23 -20.05 -15.08
C GLY A 351 21.01 -18.74 -15.29
N GLU A 352 20.31 -17.66 -15.67
CA GLU A 352 20.91 -16.33 -15.80
C GLU A 352 21.10 -15.68 -14.43
N GLN A 353 22.24 -15.02 -14.20
CA GLN A 353 22.44 -14.23 -12.99
C GLN A 353 21.39 -13.12 -12.89
N ILE A 354 20.95 -12.84 -11.67
CA ILE A 354 19.98 -11.78 -11.36
C ILE A 354 20.52 -10.89 -10.24
N PRO A 355 20.11 -9.62 -10.13
CA PRO A 355 20.44 -8.79 -8.97
C PRO A 355 19.94 -9.46 -7.68
N THR A 356 20.79 -9.54 -6.66
CA THR A 356 20.39 -10.04 -5.34
C THR A 356 19.36 -9.10 -4.72
N GLU A 357 19.65 -7.81 -4.74
CA GLU A 357 18.69 -6.72 -4.52
C GLU A 357 18.45 -6.04 -5.88
N TRP A 358 17.21 -6.10 -6.36
CA TRP A 358 16.80 -5.58 -7.66
C TRP A 358 16.07 -4.25 -7.46
N VAL A 359 16.86 -3.17 -7.36
CA VAL A 359 16.35 -1.81 -7.17
C VAL A 359 15.90 -1.21 -8.50
N LEU A 360 14.59 -1.07 -8.69
CA LEU A 360 13.94 -0.55 -9.89
C LEU A 360 13.97 0.99 -9.94
N PRO A 361 13.92 1.60 -11.15
CA PRO A 361 13.77 3.04 -11.30
C PRO A 361 12.55 3.57 -10.56
N GLN A 362 12.72 4.66 -9.82
CA GLN A 362 11.66 5.37 -9.13
C GLN A 362 11.79 6.87 -9.45
N LYS A 363 10.99 7.34 -10.41
CA LYS A 363 11.04 8.75 -10.87
C LYS A 363 9.63 9.34 -10.87
N PRO A 364 9.41 10.49 -10.22
CA PRO A 364 8.14 11.21 -10.29
C PRO A 364 7.74 11.57 -11.74
N ILE A 365 6.47 11.93 -11.93
CA ILE A 365 5.98 12.65 -13.10
C ILE A 365 5.98 14.14 -12.75
N LEU A 366 6.69 14.92 -13.56
CA LEU A 366 6.78 16.37 -13.41
C LEU A 366 5.79 17.10 -14.33
N ALA A 367 5.57 18.40 -14.07
CA ALA A 367 4.60 19.22 -14.81
C ALA A 367 4.83 19.23 -16.33
N ASN A 368 6.09 19.18 -16.77
CA ASN A 368 6.47 19.15 -18.18
C ASN A 368 6.27 17.78 -18.85
N GLU A 369 5.97 16.73 -18.09
CA GLU A 369 5.71 15.37 -18.59
C GLU A 369 4.22 15.00 -18.47
N LEU A 370 3.41 15.82 -17.79
CA LEU A 370 2.02 15.50 -17.47
C LEU A 370 1.18 15.18 -18.72
N ASP A 371 1.31 15.99 -19.77
CA ASP A 371 0.53 15.82 -21.00
C ASP A 371 0.87 14.52 -21.73
N ASP A 372 2.15 14.15 -21.76
CA ASP A 372 2.61 12.89 -22.36
C ASP A 372 2.06 11.69 -21.60
N TRP A 373 2.06 11.74 -20.26
CA TRP A 373 1.52 10.65 -19.43
C TRP A 373 0.00 10.53 -19.52
N LEU A 374 -0.72 11.64 -19.61
CA LEU A 374 -2.16 11.63 -19.85
C LEU A 374 -2.50 11.05 -21.23
N GLN A 375 -1.71 11.39 -22.26
CA GLN A 375 -1.90 10.85 -23.60
C GLN A 375 -1.64 9.33 -23.65
N ARG A 376 -0.55 8.85 -23.04
CA ARG A 376 -0.21 7.42 -22.96
C ARG A 376 -1.29 6.59 -22.24
N ASN A 377 -2.00 7.21 -21.30
CA ASN A 377 -3.03 6.58 -20.50
C ASN A 377 -4.46 6.96 -20.94
N GLN A 378 -4.63 7.42 -22.18
CA GLN A 378 -5.94 7.80 -22.68
C GLN A 378 -6.94 6.64 -22.58
N GLY A 379 -8.08 6.91 -21.94
CA GLY A 379 -9.14 5.92 -21.74
C GLY A 379 -8.94 4.99 -20.55
N MET A 380 -7.83 5.11 -19.81
CA MET A 380 -7.65 4.38 -18.56
C MET A 380 -8.59 4.91 -17.45
N PRO A 381 -9.08 4.02 -16.57
CA PRO A 381 -10.02 4.40 -15.51
C PRO A 381 -9.32 5.23 -14.43
N SER A 382 -10.11 5.97 -13.64
CA SER A 382 -9.59 6.90 -12.63
C SER A 382 -8.57 6.29 -11.67
N GLY A 383 -8.83 5.08 -11.14
CA GLY A 383 -7.91 4.38 -10.23
C GLY A 383 -6.77 3.62 -10.91
N HIS A 384 -6.46 3.91 -12.17
CA HIS A 384 -5.31 3.34 -12.88
C HIS A 384 -4.04 4.11 -12.55
N TYR A 385 -2.90 3.44 -12.59
CA TYR A 385 -1.58 4.02 -12.31
C TYR A 385 -0.79 4.21 -13.59
N ALA A 386 -0.37 5.43 -13.87
CA ALA A 386 0.15 5.82 -15.18
C ALA A 386 1.44 5.07 -15.57
N LYS A 387 2.30 4.73 -14.60
CA LYS A 387 3.53 3.94 -14.84
C LYS A 387 3.32 2.44 -14.54
N PHE A 388 2.24 1.85 -15.06
CA PHE A 388 1.92 0.42 -14.93
C PHE A 388 2.79 -0.49 -15.81
N GLY A 389 3.32 0.02 -16.92
CA GLY A 389 4.29 -0.67 -17.77
C GLY A 389 3.76 -1.94 -18.43
N GLY A 390 2.51 -1.98 -18.90
CA GLY A 390 1.91 -3.15 -19.56
C GLY A 390 1.47 -2.90 -21.00
N GLU A 391 1.96 -1.83 -21.63
CA GLU A 391 1.58 -1.38 -22.97
C GLU A 391 1.93 -2.38 -24.09
N ASP A 392 2.90 -3.28 -23.85
CA ASP A 392 3.36 -4.34 -24.75
C ASP A 392 2.74 -5.72 -24.47
N LEU A 393 1.82 -5.83 -23.51
CA LEU A 393 1.26 -7.11 -23.06
C LEU A 393 -0.04 -7.50 -23.81
N PRO A 394 -0.37 -8.81 -23.91
CA PRO A 394 -1.43 -9.31 -24.80
C PRO A 394 -2.86 -8.79 -24.60
N GLY A 395 -3.16 -8.16 -23.46
CA GLY A 395 -4.49 -7.63 -23.13
C GLY A 395 -4.64 -6.12 -23.29
N TYR A 396 -3.63 -5.43 -23.85
CA TYR A 396 -3.60 -3.98 -23.89
C TYR A 396 -4.36 -3.46 -25.13
N PRO A 397 -5.20 -2.41 -25.00
CA PRO A 397 -5.49 -1.66 -23.77
C PRO A 397 -6.70 -2.20 -22.96
N GLU A 398 -7.51 -3.10 -23.51
CA GLU A 398 -8.88 -3.36 -23.03
C GLU A 398 -8.95 -3.91 -21.61
N VAL A 399 -8.01 -4.78 -21.21
CA VAL A 399 -8.01 -5.39 -19.87
C VAL A 399 -7.84 -4.33 -18.79
N TRP A 400 -6.95 -3.35 -18.99
CA TRP A 400 -6.74 -2.25 -18.04
C TRP A 400 -7.89 -1.24 -18.08
N GLN A 401 -8.38 -0.90 -19.27
CA GLN A 401 -9.54 0.00 -19.43
C GLN A 401 -10.78 -0.52 -18.69
N LYS A 402 -11.01 -1.83 -18.72
CA LYS A 402 -12.15 -2.49 -18.05
C LYS A 402 -11.85 -2.90 -16.61
N ARG A 403 -10.62 -2.71 -16.12
CA ARG A 403 -10.11 -3.28 -14.86
C ARG A 403 -10.48 -4.75 -14.70
N GLN A 404 -10.31 -5.54 -15.76
CA GLN A 404 -10.66 -6.96 -15.72
C GLN A 404 -9.67 -7.70 -14.82
N MET A 405 -10.09 -7.95 -13.59
CA MET A 405 -9.34 -8.78 -12.65
C MET A 405 -9.30 -10.24 -13.16
N PRO A 406 -8.18 -10.95 -12.96
CA PRO A 406 -7.99 -12.35 -13.37
C PRO A 406 -9.04 -13.32 -12.84
#